data_AF-A0A9D4AHE8-F1
#
_entry.id   AF-A0A9D4AHE8-F1
#
_cell.length_a   1.000
_cell.length_b   1.000
_cell.length_c   1.000
_cell.angle_alpha   90.00
_cell.angle_beta   90.00
_cell.angle_gamma   90.00
#
_symmetry.space_group_name_H-M   'P 1'
#
loop_
_entity.id
_entity.type
_entity.pdbx_description
1 polymer ?
#
loop_
_entity_poly.entity_id
_entity_poly.type
_entity_poly.pdbx_seq_one_letter_code
_entity_poly.pdbx_strand_id
1 'polypeptide(L)'
;MQLGLDADVQKLEAEKLRKGKHEAEEDLHSLKTYYKKMRRSMRIAVLGKTSEQWRKEVKEEKRKTSQWEKRFQDTRVREYVLERSLLENQNEKEGLKARISELERSLHQYRNCNTAIELKASIGKIEELKGRIEELETALQN
;
A
#
# COMPACT_ATOMS: atom_id res chain seq x y z
N MET A 1 85.79 12.16 57.80
CA MET A 1 84.61 11.25 57.78
C MET A 1 83.74 11.65 56.59
N GLN A 2 83.93 11.00 55.44
CA GLN A 2 83.16 11.27 54.20
C GLN A 2 82.73 9.99 53.47
N LEU A 3 83.26 8.83 53.87
CA LEU A 3 83.00 7.52 53.24
C LEU A 3 81.65 6.89 53.66
N GLY A 4 81.10 7.25 54.82
CA GLY A 4 79.80 6.72 55.28
C GLY A 4 78.60 7.33 54.55
N LEU A 5 78.69 8.62 54.19
CA LEU A 5 77.60 9.32 53.49
C LEU A 5 77.41 8.82 52.05
N ASP A 6 78.48 8.41 51.37
CA ASP A 6 78.43 7.89 49.99
C ASP A 6 77.78 6.49 49.93
N ALA A 7 78.06 5.63 50.92
CA ALA A 7 77.44 4.31 51.04
C ALA A 7 75.93 4.39 51.30
N ASP A 8 75.49 5.36 52.11
CA ASP A 8 74.07 5.60 52.38
C ASP A 8 73.32 6.15 51.15
N VAL A 9 73.98 7.00 50.34
CA VAL A 9 73.43 7.50 49.06
C VAL A 9 73.27 6.36 48.05
N GLN A 10 74.28 5.50 47.89
CA GLN A 10 74.20 4.34 46.99
C GLN A 10 73.10 3.35 47.39
N LYS A 11 72.92 3.12 48.71
CA LYS A 11 71.84 2.27 49.24
C LYS A 11 70.46 2.86 48.93
N LEU A 12 70.31 4.18 49.08
CA LEU A 12 69.06 4.89 48.79
C LEU A 12 68.71 4.85 47.29
N GLU A 13 69.70 4.99 46.40
CA GLU A 13 69.50 4.85 44.95
C GLU A 13 69.11 3.43 44.55
N ALA A 14 69.78 2.41 45.10
CA ALA A 14 69.44 1.01 44.86
C ALA A 14 68.01 0.68 45.32
N GLU A 15 67.56 1.24 46.44
CA GLU A 15 66.18 1.06 46.92
C GLU A 15 65.16 1.74 46.00
N LYS A 16 65.44 2.95 45.48
CA LYS A 16 64.59 3.63 44.49
C LYS A 16 64.48 2.83 43.20
N LEU A 17 65.60 2.27 42.70
CA LEU A 17 65.60 1.41 41.53
C LEU A 17 64.78 0.13 41.75
N ARG A 18 64.84 -0.47 42.95
CA ARG A 18 64.02 -1.64 43.29
C ARG A 18 62.52 -1.30 43.32
N LYS A 19 62.15 -0.14 43.88
CA LYS A 19 60.75 0.32 43.91
C LYS A 19 60.23 0.60 42.49
N GLY A 20 60.98 1.35 41.69
CA GLY A 20 60.60 1.64 40.31
C GLY A 20 60.51 0.38 39.43
N LYS A 21 61.37 -0.62 39.64
CA LYS A 21 61.26 -1.91 38.95
C LYS A 21 60.00 -2.66 39.34
N HIS A 22 59.64 -2.65 40.63
CA HIS A 22 58.44 -3.33 41.12
C HIS A 22 57.17 -2.68 40.55
N GLU A 23 57.08 -1.35 40.56
CA GLU A 23 55.98 -0.59 39.96
C GLU A 23 55.84 -0.89 38.46
N ALA A 24 56.95 -0.91 37.71
CA ALA A 24 56.92 -1.25 36.28
C ALA A 24 56.44 -2.69 36.00
N GLU A 25 56.75 -3.64 36.88
CA GLU A 25 56.27 -5.03 36.78
C GLU A 25 54.76 -5.14 37.06
N GLU A 26 54.25 -4.38 38.04
CA GLU A 26 52.81 -4.30 38.35
C GLU A 26 52.01 -3.64 37.22
N ASP A 27 52.54 -2.56 36.65
CA ASP A 27 51.95 -1.89 35.49
C ASP A 27 51.90 -2.81 34.26
N LEU A 28 52.98 -3.56 34.01
CA LEU A 28 53.03 -4.55 32.94
C LEU A 28 51.98 -5.66 33.16
N HIS A 29 51.82 -6.14 34.39
CA HIS A 29 50.82 -7.14 34.74
C HIS A 29 49.39 -6.62 34.53
N SER A 30 49.14 -5.38 34.94
CA SER A 30 47.86 -4.68 34.78
C SER A 30 47.51 -4.49 33.30
N LEU A 31 48.46 -4.02 32.49
CA LEU A 31 48.30 -3.84 31.05
C LEU A 31 47.98 -5.17 30.34
N LYS A 32 48.70 -6.25 30.70
CA LYS A 32 48.48 -7.59 30.14
C LYS A 32 47.08 -8.12 30.47
N THR A 33 46.60 -7.85 31.68
CA THR A 33 45.26 -8.23 32.13
C THR A 33 44.19 -7.43 31.39
N TYR A 34 44.37 -6.12 31.27
CA TYR A 34 43.48 -5.24 30.52
C TYR A 34 43.37 -5.66 29.04
N TYR A 35 44.51 -5.92 28.39
CA TYR A 35 44.55 -6.37 27.00
C TYR A 35 43.81 -7.69 26.79
N LYS A 36 43.99 -8.68 27.67
CA LYS A 36 43.26 -9.96 27.60
C LYS A 36 41.75 -9.77 27.74
N LYS A 37 41.32 -8.90 28.66
CA LYS A 37 39.90 -8.57 28.86
C LYS A 37 39.31 -7.90 27.62
N MET A 38 40.00 -6.89 27.08
CA MET A 38 39.58 -6.20 25.85
C MET A 38 39.43 -7.17 24.68
N ARG A 39 40.43 -8.04 24.44
CA ARG A 39 40.38 -9.05 23.38
C ARG A 39 39.21 -10.01 23.55
N ARG A 40 38.89 -10.41 24.79
CA ARG A 40 37.73 -11.27 25.09
C ARG A 40 36.42 -10.55 24.84
N SER A 41 36.30 -9.29 25.26
CA SER A 41 35.13 -8.45 24.99
C SER A 41 34.92 -8.21 23.49
N MET A 42 35.98 -7.94 22.73
CA MET A 42 35.90 -7.81 21.27
C MET A 42 35.42 -9.11 20.62
N ARG A 43 35.91 -10.27 21.07
CA ARG A 43 35.39 -11.57 20.61
C ARG A 43 33.91 -11.75 20.96
N ILE A 44 33.49 -11.41 22.18
CA ILE A 44 32.10 -11.56 22.63
C ILE A 44 31.16 -10.61 21.86
N ALA A 45 31.56 -9.35 21.64
CA ALA A 45 30.79 -8.39 20.85
C ALA A 45 30.67 -8.82 19.37
N VAL A 46 31.71 -9.45 18.82
CA VAL A 46 31.69 -10.07 17.48
C VAL A 46 30.92 -11.40 17.47
N LEU A 47 30.79 -12.09 18.61
CA LEU A 47 30.08 -13.37 18.76
C LEU A 47 28.55 -13.24 18.79
N GLY A 48 27.99 -12.02 18.91
CA GLY A 48 26.53 -11.82 18.85
C GLY A 48 25.93 -12.23 17.50
N LYS A 49 26.63 -11.92 16.40
CA LYS A 49 26.41 -12.46 15.05
C LYS A 49 27.72 -12.35 14.25
N THR A 50 28.11 -13.42 13.57
CA THR A 50 29.30 -13.39 12.69
C THR A 50 29.08 -12.51 11.46
N SER A 51 30.15 -11.96 10.88
CA SER A 51 30.09 -11.18 9.63
C SER A 51 29.41 -11.96 8.49
N GLU A 52 29.53 -13.29 8.48
CA GLU A 52 28.87 -14.14 7.51
C GLU A 52 27.35 -14.24 7.72
N GLN A 53 26.89 -14.30 8.97
CA GLN A 53 25.45 -14.23 9.28
C GLN A 53 24.85 -12.91 8.83
N TRP A 54 25.54 -11.78 9.05
CA TRP A 54 25.11 -10.48 8.52
C TRP A 54 25.01 -10.47 6.99
N ARG A 55 25.99 -11.05 6.29
CA ARG A 55 25.92 -11.17 4.83
C ARG A 55 24.73 -12.03 4.36
N LYS A 56 24.38 -13.09 5.10
CA LYS A 56 23.22 -13.94 4.79
C LYS A 56 21.91 -13.19 5.03
N GLU A 57 21.79 -12.47 6.15
CA GLU A 57 20.61 -11.66 6.47
C GLU A 57 20.38 -10.55 5.44
N VAL A 58 21.44 -9.82 5.06
CA VAL A 58 21.33 -8.77 4.02
C VAL A 58 20.88 -9.35 2.68
N LYS A 59 21.35 -10.55 2.31
CA LYS A 59 20.90 -11.22 1.07
C LYS A 59 19.44 -11.64 1.15
N GLU A 60 19.01 -12.16 2.29
CA GLU A 60 17.63 -12.58 2.51
C GLU A 60 16.66 -11.38 2.52
N GLU A 61 17.02 -10.29 3.18
CA GLU A 61 16.21 -9.07 3.16
C GLU A 61 16.14 -8.47 1.76
N LYS A 62 17.23 -8.45 0.99
CA LYS A 62 17.19 -8.05 -0.43
C LYS A 62 16.23 -8.90 -1.24
N ARG A 63 16.22 -10.22 -1.03
CA ARG A 63 15.29 -11.14 -1.72
C ARG A 63 13.84 -10.82 -1.37
N LYS A 64 13.55 -10.55 -0.10
CA LYS A 64 12.21 -10.13 0.35
C LYS A 64 11.81 -8.79 -0.26
N THR A 65 12.70 -7.80 -0.29
CA THR A 65 12.43 -6.50 -0.91
C THR A 65 12.11 -6.66 -2.40
N SER A 66 12.90 -7.45 -3.14
CA SER A 66 12.59 -7.72 -4.56
C SER A 66 11.26 -8.45 -4.75
N GLN A 67 10.90 -9.35 -3.83
CA GLN A 67 9.60 -10.03 -3.85
C GLN A 67 8.44 -9.03 -3.61
N TRP A 68 8.59 -8.12 -2.66
CA TRP A 68 7.61 -7.07 -2.40
C TRP A 68 7.48 -6.10 -3.57
N GLU A 69 8.59 -5.70 -4.19
CA GLU A 69 8.58 -4.85 -5.37
C GLU A 69 7.78 -5.50 -6.50
N LYS A 70 8.01 -6.79 -6.78
CA LYS A 70 7.25 -7.51 -7.80
C LYS A 70 5.76 -7.54 -7.49
N ARG A 71 5.38 -7.84 -6.24
CA ARG A 71 3.97 -7.83 -5.81
C ARG A 71 3.33 -6.45 -5.96
N PHE A 72 4.07 -5.41 -5.64
CA PHE A 72 3.62 -4.03 -5.78
C PHE A 72 3.33 -3.69 -7.25
N GLN A 73 4.26 -4.00 -8.16
CA GLN A 73 4.04 -3.79 -9.60
C GLN A 73 2.88 -4.63 -10.13
N ASP A 74 2.77 -5.90 -9.75
CA ASP A 74 1.65 -6.77 -10.15
C ASP A 74 0.30 -6.19 -9.67
N THR A 75 0.26 -5.63 -8.46
CA THR A 75 -0.94 -5.00 -7.89
C THR A 75 -1.30 -3.74 -8.66
N ARG A 76 -0.30 -2.90 -8.96
CA ARG A 76 -0.48 -1.66 -9.72
C ARG A 76 -0.99 -1.91 -11.14
N VAL A 77 -0.53 -2.97 -11.80
CA VAL A 77 -1.05 -3.37 -13.13
C VAL A 77 -2.51 -3.78 -13.03
N ARG A 78 -2.90 -4.55 -12.01
CA ARG A 78 -4.30 -4.94 -11.79
C ARG A 78 -5.20 -3.75 -11.49
N GLU A 79 -4.72 -2.82 -10.67
CA GLU A 79 -5.42 -1.58 -10.36
C GLU A 79 -5.70 -0.78 -11.63
N TYR A 80 -4.69 -0.57 -12.48
CA TYR A 80 -4.86 0.11 -13.77
C TYR A 80 -5.90 -0.58 -14.66
N VAL A 81 -5.88 -1.92 -14.74
CA VAL A 81 -6.87 -2.69 -15.52
C VAL A 81 -8.29 -2.51 -14.96
N LEU A 82 -8.44 -2.48 -13.63
CA LEU A 82 -9.72 -2.25 -12.96
C LEU A 82 -10.24 -0.84 -13.21
N GLU A 83 -9.39 0.19 -13.11
CA GLU A 83 -9.76 1.58 -13.40
C GLU A 83 -10.25 1.74 -14.85
N ARG A 84 -9.54 1.13 -15.80
CA ARG A 84 -9.94 1.12 -17.22
C ARG A 84 -11.32 0.48 -17.39
N SER A 85 -11.53 -0.68 -16.77
CA SER A 85 -12.80 -1.41 -16.84
C SER A 85 -13.93 -0.61 -16.18
N LEU A 86 -13.65 0.08 -15.07
CA LEU A 86 -14.62 0.91 -14.37
C LEU A 86 -15.09 2.08 -15.23
N LEU A 87 -14.15 2.75 -15.92
CA LEU A 87 -14.47 3.85 -16.83
C LEU A 87 -15.32 3.37 -18.02
N GLU A 88 -14.98 2.20 -18.58
CA GLU A 88 -15.76 1.59 -19.66
C GLU A 88 -17.19 1.26 -19.21
N ASN A 89 -17.35 0.63 -18.05
CA ASN A 89 -18.67 0.35 -17.47
C ASN A 89 -19.48 1.63 -17.20
N GLN A 90 -18.83 2.71 -16.77
CA GLN A 90 -19.50 3.99 -16.56
C GLN A 90 -20.01 4.56 -17.89
N ASN A 91 -19.20 4.54 -18.94
CA ASN A 91 -19.59 5.00 -20.27
C ASN A 91 -20.75 4.15 -20.84
N GLU A 92 -20.67 2.82 -20.70
CA GLU A 92 -21.74 1.92 -21.11
C GLU A 92 -23.05 2.20 -20.37
N LYS A 93 -22.98 2.41 -19.06
CA LYS A 93 -24.15 2.78 -18.23
C LYS A 93 -24.79 4.08 -18.70
N GLU A 94 -23.98 5.09 -19.02
CA GLU A 94 -24.48 6.37 -19.57
C GLU A 94 -25.15 6.16 -20.93
N GLY A 95 -24.56 5.35 -21.82
CA GLY A 95 -25.16 4.98 -23.10
C GLY A 95 -26.49 4.22 -22.95
N LEU A 96 -26.56 3.28 -22.01
CA LEU A 96 -27.79 2.56 -21.70
C LEU A 96 -28.87 3.50 -21.17
N LYS A 97 -28.51 4.45 -20.31
CA LYS A 97 -29.45 5.46 -19.78
C LYS A 97 -30.02 6.33 -20.91
N ALA A 98 -29.19 6.77 -21.85
CA ALA A 98 -29.65 7.51 -23.02
C ALA A 98 -30.65 6.69 -23.86
N ARG A 99 -30.34 5.42 -24.13
CA ARG A 99 -31.22 4.53 -24.91
C ARG A 99 -32.54 4.25 -24.21
N ILE A 100 -32.53 4.10 -22.88
CA ILE A 100 -33.77 3.97 -22.09
C ILE A 100 -34.63 5.23 -22.27
N SER A 101 -34.05 6.43 -22.13
CA SER A 101 -34.80 7.68 -22.32
C SER A 101 -35.35 7.85 -23.74
N GLU A 102 -34.68 7.33 -24.77
CA GLU A 102 -35.22 7.29 -26.13
C GLU A 102 -36.41 6.33 -26.25
N LEU A 103 -36.28 5.12 -25.71
CA LEU A 103 -37.36 4.12 -25.73
C LEU A 103 -38.60 4.59 -24.97
N GLU A 104 -38.42 5.24 -23.81
CA GLU A 104 -39.51 5.84 -23.05
C GLU A 104 -40.27 6.88 -23.88
N ARG A 105 -39.55 7.74 -24.62
CA ARG A 105 -40.13 8.74 -25.50
C ARG A 105 -40.90 8.11 -26.66
N SER A 106 -40.31 7.13 -27.33
CA SER A 106 -40.97 6.41 -28.43
C SER A 106 -42.21 5.65 -27.95
N LEU A 107 -42.15 5.02 -26.78
CA LEU A 107 -43.29 4.32 -26.19
C LEU A 107 -44.43 5.29 -25.86
N HIS A 108 -44.11 6.45 -25.30
CA HIS A 108 -45.11 7.49 -25.02
C HIS A 108 -45.78 7.98 -26.31
N GLN A 109 -45.00 8.24 -27.35
CA GLN A 109 -45.52 8.63 -28.66
C GLN A 109 -46.43 7.55 -29.27
N TYR A 110 -46.00 6.29 -29.25
CA TYR A 110 -46.80 5.17 -29.77
C TYR A 110 -48.14 5.05 -29.05
N ARG A 111 -48.14 5.12 -27.72
CA ARG A 111 -49.37 5.10 -26.90
C ARG A 111 -50.31 6.24 -27.28
N ASN A 112 -49.79 7.46 -27.42
CA ASN A 112 -50.60 8.61 -27.80
C ASN A 112 -51.22 8.45 -29.20
N CYS A 113 -50.45 7.97 -30.18
CA CYS A 113 -50.98 7.69 -31.53
C CYS A 113 -52.05 6.60 -31.51
N ASN A 114 -51.84 5.52 -30.74
CA ASN A 114 -52.80 4.43 -30.65
C ASN A 114 -54.13 4.92 -30.04
N THR A 115 -54.08 5.67 -28.94
CA THR A 115 -55.27 6.27 -28.33
C THR A 115 -56.01 7.20 -29.31
N ALA A 116 -55.28 8.01 -30.08
CA ALA A 116 -55.90 8.89 -31.07
C ALA A 116 -56.62 8.12 -32.20
N ILE A 117 -56.06 7.00 -32.64
CA ILE A 117 -56.69 6.10 -33.63
C ILE A 117 -57.96 5.47 -33.06
N GLU A 118 -57.90 4.95 -31.83
CA GLU A 118 -59.05 4.34 -31.15
C GLU A 118 -60.20 5.34 -30.92
N LEU A 119 -59.87 6.58 -30.52
CA LEU A 119 -60.86 7.65 -30.37
C LEU A 119 -61.49 8.02 -31.71
N LYS A 120 -60.69 8.14 -32.78
CA LYS A 120 -61.20 8.45 -34.13
C LYS A 120 -62.16 7.38 -34.63
N ALA A 121 -61.86 6.10 -34.41
CA ALA A 121 -62.74 5.00 -34.75
C ALA A 121 -64.05 5.02 -33.95
N SER A 122 -63.97 5.39 -32.66
CA SER A 122 -65.16 5.48 -31.78
C SER A 122 -66.06 6.65 -32.18
N ILE A 123 -65.49 7.80 -32.56
CA ILE A 123 -66.24 8.96 -33.09
C ILE A 123 -67.00 8.57 -34.36
N GLY A 124 -66.33 7.91 -35.31
CA GLY A 124 -66.99 7.47 -36.56
C GLY A 124 -68.19 6.55 -36.30
N LYS A 125 -68.11 5.66 -35.30
CA LYS A 125 -69.25 4.83 -34.88
C LYS A 125 -70.40 5.64 -34.29
N ILE A 126 -70.11 6.67 -33.50
CA ILE A 126 -71.15 7.55 -32.93
C ILE A 126 -71.85 8.33 -34.04
N GLU A 127 -71.09 8.86 -35.00
CA GLU A 127 -71.64 9.57 -36.17
C GLU A 127 -72.54 8.67 -37.02
N GLU A 128 -72.15 7.41 -37.26
CA GLU A 128 -72.98 6.42 -37.95
C GLU A 128 -74.30 6.16 -37.21
N LEU A 129 -74.23 5.90 -35.90
CA LEU A 129 -75.42 5.67 -35.08
C LEU A 129 -76.34 6.88 -35.04
N LYS A 130 -75.78 8.09 -35.01
CA LYS A 130 -76.54 9.34 -35.04
C LYS A 130 -77.34 9.48 -36.35
N GLY A 131 -76.71 9.22 -37.50
CA GLY A 131 -77.41 9.23 -38.80
C GLY A 131 -78.57 8.23 -38.86
N ARG A 132 -78.37 7.01 -38.31
CA ARG A 132 -79.43 6.00 -38.22
C ARG A 132 -80.60 6.45 -37.33
N ILE A 133 -80.34 7.19 -36.25
CA ILE A 133 -81.40 7.78 -35.40
C ILE A 133 -82.17 8.85 -36.18
N GLU A 134 -81.47 9.75 -36.87
CA GLU A 134 -82.11 10.81 -37.69
C GLU A 134 -83.01 10.21 -38.78
N GLU A 135 -82.58 9.15 -39.46
CA GLU A 135 -83.40 8.39 -40.41
C GLU A 135 -84.67 7.82 -39.76
N LEU A 136 -84.55 7.21 -38.59
CA LEU A 136 -85.70 6.67 -37.86
C LEU A 136 -86.66 7.77 -37.38
N GLU A 137 -86.15 8.92 -36.96
CA GLU A 137 -86.97 10.07 -36.55
C GLU A 137 -87.77 10.64 -37.72
N THR A 138 -87.14 10.82 -38.90
CA THR A 138 -87.85 11.27 -40.10
C THR A 138 -88.90 10.27 -40.57
N ALA A 139 -88.64 8.96 -40.44
CA ALA A 139 -89.61 7.91 -40.73
C ALA A 139 -90.81 7.92 -39.77
N LEU A 140 -90.62 8.33 -38.51
CA LEU A 140 -91.69 8.45 -37.50
C LEU A 140 -92.55 9.73 -37.67
N GLN A 141 -92.04 10.76 -38.35
CA GLN A 141 -92.73 12.03 -38.59
C GLN A 141 -93.58 12.04 -39.88
N ASN A 142 -93.42 11.04 -40.75
CA ASN A 142 -94.26 10.80 -41.93
C ASN A 142 -95.40 9.82 -41.62
#